data_AF-A0A315EAC7-F1
#
_entry.id   AF-A0A315EAC7-F1
#
_cell.length_a   1.000
_cell.length_b   1.000
_cell.length_c   1.000
_cell.angle_alpha   90.00
_cell.angle_beta   90.00
_cell.angle_gamma   90.00
#
_symmetry.space_group_name_H-M   'P 1'
#
loop_
_entity.id
_entity.type
_entity.pdbx_description
1 polymer ?
#
loop_
_entity_poly.entity_id
_entity_poly.type
_entity_poly.pdbx_seq_one_letter_code
_entity_poly.pdbx_strand_id
1 'polypeptide(L)'
;MAAALGACTPALNWRQVSAGTSGMMWLMPCKPDQATRPVTLRVANQDVQTSLLLQGCEASNMQFTFGQMVVPQGLTASDAIRAWRLASVAPLEAASTDVLVQTWAIQGAHAQTPPERAQVMIGTHQVQWVWFADGNKIYQAAVYGKAKDKGLPEAAETYFSGIKLP
;
A
#
# COMPACT_ATOMS: atom_id res chain seq x y z
N MET A 1 -24.57 8.84 -37.64
CA MET A 1 -23.90 7.68 -37.02
C MET A 1 -23.57 8.06 -35.59
N ALA A 2 -24.29 7.50 -34.62
CA ALA A 2 -24.22 7.88 -33.23
C ALA A 2 -22.89 7.42 -32.60
N ALA A 3 -22.26 8.32 -31.85
CA ALA A 3 -21.06 8.05 -31.09
C ALA A 3 -21.34 6.98 -30.02
N ALA A 4 -20.72 5.80 -30.17
CA ALA A 4 -20.64 4.83 -29.09
C ALA A 4 -19.60 5.33 -28.08
N LEU A 5 -20.04 6.15 -27.13
CA LEU A 5 -19.31 6.37 -25.89
C LEU A 5 -19.43 5.07 -25.08
N GLY A 6 -18.51 4.15 -25.32
CA GLY A 6 -18.21 3.07 -24.39
C GLY A 6 -17.64 3.69 -23.11
N ALA A 7 -18.51 4.27 -22.29
CA ALA A 7 -18.16 4.58 -20.92
C ALA A 7 -18.10 3.22 -20.19
N CYS A 8 -16.95 2.56 -20.28
CA CYS A 8 -16.56 1.52 -19.35
C CYS A 8 -16.58 2.15 -17.96
N THR A 9 -17.69 2.02 -17.23
CA THR A 9 -17.70 2.31 -15.80
C THR A 9 -16.71 1.31 -15.19
N PRO A 10 -15.57 1.76 -14.64
CA PRO A 10 -14.66 0.85 -13.96
C PRO A 10 -15.46 0.16 -12.86
N ALA A 11 -15.27 -1.15 -12.67
CA ALA A 11 -15.95 -1.90 -11.61
C ALA A 11 -15.66 -1.36 -10.19
N LEU A 12 -14.70 -0.44 -10.09
CA LEU A 12 -14.21 0.20 -8.87
C LEU A 12 -14.70 1.65 -8.82
N ASN A 13 -15.47 1.99 -7.78
CA ASN A 13 -15.98 3.34 -7.57
C ASN A 13 -14.93 4.13 -6.77
N TRP A 14 -13.94 4.68 -7.47
CA TRP A 14 -12.84 5.41 -6.85
C TRP A 14 -13.35 6.66 -6.15
N ARG A 15 -13.09 6.72 -4.84
CA ARG A 15 -13.43 7.86 -3.99
C ARG A 15 -12.16 8.38 -3.35
N GLN A 16 -12.03 9.69 -3.30
CA GLN A 16 -10.92 10.31 -2.60
C GLN A 16 -11.17 10.26 -1.09
N VAL A 17 -10.17 9.80 -0.34
CA VAL A 17 -10.13 9.76 1.11
C VAL A 17 -8.99 10.66 1.57
N SER A 18 -9.19 11.33 2.71
CA SER A 18 -8.18 12.20 3.31
C SER A 18 -7.80 11.71 4.70
N ALA A 19 -6.53 11.86 5.07
CA ALA A 19 -6.07 11.67 6.44
C ALA A 19 -6.29 12.98 7.24
N GLY A 20 -7.56 13.40 7.37
CA GLY A 20 -7.97 14.52 8.21
C GLY A 20 -7.06 15.75 8.09
N THR A 21 -6.47 16.17 9.21
CA THR A 21 -5.62 17.37 9.32
C THR A 21 -4.23 17.25 8.69
N SER A 22 -3.80 16.06 8.26
CA SER A 22 -2.46 15.88 7.67
C SER A 22 -2.38 16.32 6.21
N GLY A 23 -3.49 16.56 5.52
CA GLY A 23 -3.50 16.97 4.10
C GLY A 23 -3.23 15.84 3.10
N MET A 24 -2.81 14.66 3.56
CA MET A 24 -2.60 13.49 2.71
C MET A 24 -3.92 12.96 2.15
N MET A 25 -3.92 12.65 0.85
CA MET A 25 -5.07 12.10 0.13
C MET A 25 -4.71 10.81 -0.60
N TRP A 26 -5.66 9.88 -0.71
CA TRP A 26 -5.54 8.69 -1.55
C TRP A 26 -6.90 8.27 -2.10
N LEU A 27 -6.92 7.32 -3.04
CA LEU A 27 -8.16 6.78 -3.61
C LEU A 27 -8.53 5.48 -2.89
N MET A 28 -9.82 5.23 -2.66
CA MET A 28 -10.34 3.93 -2.24
C MET A 28 -11.45 3.50 -3.20
N PRO A 29 -11.50 2.23 -3.63
CA PRO A 29 -12.52 1.77 -4.60
C PRO A 29 -13.90 1.53 -3.97
N CYS A 30 -13.98 1.56 -2.64
CA CYS A 30 -15.19 1.41 -1.85
C CYS A 30 -15.01 2.10 -0.49
N LYS A 31 -16.05 2.12 0.37
CA LYS A 31 -15.96 2.76 1.69
C LYS A 31 -15.01 1.95 2.59
N PRO A 32 -13.86 2.51 3.00
CA PRO A 32 -12.93 1.77 3.82
C PRO A 32 -13.48 1.57 5.24
N ASP A 33 -13.28 0.37 5.78
CA ASP A 33 -13.30 0.14 7.22
C ASP A 33 -11.92 0.50 7.79
N GLN A 34 -11.88 0.91 9.05
CA GLN A 34 -10.68 1.36 9.75
C GLN A 34 -10.50 0.57 11.04
N ALA A 35 -9.32 -0.04 11.20
CA ALA A 35 -8.94 -0.75 12.39
C ALA A 35 -7.55 -0.32 12.86
N THR A 36 -7.38 -0.18 14.18
CA THR A 36 -6.08 0.02 14.80
C THR A 36 -5.64 -1.28 15.44
N ARG A 37 -4.44 -1.76 15.13
CA ARG A 37 -3.88 -2.96 15.75
C ARG A 37 -2.42 -2.75 16.17
N PRO A 38 -2.00 -3.31 17.32
CA PRO A 38 -0.59 -3.39 17.64
C PRO A 38 0.10 -4.32 16.66
N VAL A 39 1.29 -3.93 16.19
CA VAL A 39 2.16 -4.77 15.37
C VAL A 39 3.58 -4.75 15.93
N THR A 40 4.26 -5.88 15.82
CA THR A 40 5.67 -6.02 16.20
C THR A 40 6.51 -5.97 14.94
N LEU A 41 7.35 -4.94 14.81
CA LEU A 41 8.34 -4.83 13.75
C LEU A 41 9.67 -5.39 14.24
N ARG A 42 10.23 -6.32 13.47
CA ARG A 42 11.56 -6.87 13.72
C ARG A 42 12.61 -5.99 13.03
N VAL A 43 13.43 -5.30 13.81
CA VAL A 43 14.52 -4.47 13.29
C VAL A 43 15.85 -5.02 13.81
N ALA A 44 16.71 -5.46 12.88
CA ALA A 44 17.91 -6.20 13.22
C ALA A 44 17.58 -7.36 14.18
N ASN A 45 18.02 -7.28 15.44
CA ASN A 45 17.78 -8.28 16.47
C ASN A 45 16.82 -7.84 17.58
N GLN A 46 16.05 -6.76 17.36
CA GLN A 46 15.11 -6.21 18.34
C GLN A 46 13.68 -6.21 17.83
N ASP A 47 12.75 -6.45 18.74
CA ASP A 47 11.32 -6.39 18.49
C ASP A 47 10.80 -5.04 18.96
N VAL A 48 10.19 -4.29 18.05
CA VAL A 48 9.69 -2.94 18.29
C VAL A 48 8.17 -2.94 18.11
N GLN A 49 7.44 -2.66 19.18
CA GLN A 49 5.98 -2.54 19.10
C GLN A 49 5.56 -1.16 18.61
N THR A 50 4.60 -1.14 17.71
CA THR A 50 3.97 0.10 17.22
C THR A 50 2.50 -0.13 16.89
N SER A 51 1.75 0.96 16.75
CA SER A 51 0.33 0.93 16.46
C SER A 51 0.11 1.17 14.97
N LEU A 52 -0.43 0.16 14.27
CA LEU A 52 -0.81 0.23 12.87
C LEU A 52 -2.28 0.61 12.75
N LEU A 53 -2.52 1.78 12.17
CA LEU A 53 -3.84 2.16 11.70
C LEU A 53 -4.00 1.68 10.25
N LEU A 54 -4.90 0.73 10.05
CA LEU A 54 -5.17 0.11 8.76
C LEU A 54 -6.57 0.48 8.28
N GLN A 55 -6.65 0.97 7.05
CA GLN A 55 -7.89 1.16 6.32
C GLN A 55 -7.97 0.12 5.22
N GLY A 56 -9.06 -0.62 5.14
CA GLY A 56 -9.21 -1.73 4.21
C GLY A 56 -10.57 -1.71 3.51
N CYS A 57 -10.59 -2.14 2.25
CA CYS A 57 -11.83 -2.36 1.53
C CYS A 57 -11.68 -3.46 0.48
N GLU A 58 -12.72 -4.28 0.30
CA GLU A 58 -12.75 -5.34 -0.72
C GLU A 58 -13.67 -4.91 -1.88
N ALA A 59 -13.14 -4.92 -3.10
CA ALA A 59 -13.89 -4.59 -4.31
C ALA A 59 -13.37 -5.40 -5.51
N SER A 60 -14.28 -5.85 -6.37
CA SER A 60 -13.96 -6.62 -7.58
C SER A 60 -13.05 -7.84 -7.31
N ASN A 61 -13.28 -8.56 -6.21
CA ASN A 61 -12.49 -9.71 -5.73
C ASN A 61 -11.04 -9.38 -5.33
N MET A 62 -10.71 -8.10 -5.16
CA MET A 62 -9.42 -7.63 -4.66
C MET A 62 -9.60 -6.93 -3.33
N GLN A 63 -8.59 -7.04 -2.47
CA GLN A 63 -8.53 -6.34 -1.20
C GLN A 63 -7.52 -5.20 -1.29
N PHE A 64 -7.98 -3.99 -1.02
CA PHE A 64 -7.19 -2.77 -1.00
C PHE A 64 -6.95 -2.37 0.45
N THR A 65 -5.71 -2.06 0.80
CA THR A 65 -5.35 -1.59 2.13
C THR A 65 -4.50 -0.34 2.08
N PHE A 66 -4.69 0.52 3.08
CA PHE A 66 -3.89 1.70 3.36
C PHE A 66 -3.54 1.69 4.84
N GLY A 67 -2.29 1.39 5.17
CA GLY A 67 -1.74 1.40 6.51
C GLY A 67 -0.98 2.68 6.79
N GLN A 68 -1.06 3.16 8.02
CA GLN A 68 -0.17 4.20 8.54
C GLN A 68 0.35 3.83 9.93
N MET A 69 1.61 4.18 10.18
CA MET A 69 2.26 4.05 11.49
C MET A 69 3.11 5.28 11.77
N VAL A 70 3.26 5.61 13.05
CA VAL A 70 4.31 6.54 13.49
C VAL A 70 5.63 5.78 13.50
N VAL A 71 6.70 6.42 13.04
CA VAL A 71 8.05 5.84 13.11
C VAL A 71 8.37 5.56 14.58
N PRO A 72 8.68 4.31 14.96
CA PRO A 72 8.97 3.99 16.35
C PRO A 72 10.20 4.74 16.85
N GLN A 73 10.21 5.08 18.15
CA GLN A 73 11.33 5.79 18.75
C GLN A 73 12.65 5.03 18.56
N GLY A 74 13.70 5.76 18.17
CA GLY A 74 15.03 5.19 17.93
C GLY A 74 15.22 4.53 16.57
N LEU A 75 14.19 4.49 15.71
CA LEU A 75 14.31 4.03 14.32
C LEU A 75 14.31 5.20 13.34
N THR A 76 14.98 5.00 12.20
CA THR A 76 14.78 5.85 11.03
C THR A 76 13.53 5.40 10.26
N ALA A 77 12.92 6.31 9.48
CA ALA A 77 11.79 5.95 8.61
C ALA A 77 12.16 4.83 7.63
N SER A 78 13.37 4.87 7.06
CA SER A 78 13.90 3.83 6.17
C SER A 78 14.02 2.47 6.86
N ASP A 79 14.47 2.41 8.12
CA ASP A 79 14.56 1.16 8.87
C ASP A 79 13.18 0.59 9.20
N ALA A 80 12.24 1.46 9.58
CA ALA A 80 10.89 1.06 9.88
C ALA A 80 10.14 0.57 8.62
N ILE A 81 10.31 1.23 7.47
CA ILE A 81 9.77 0.77 6.17
C ILE A 81 10.35 -0.59 5.80
N ARG A 82 11.68 -0.77 5.92
CA ARG A 82 12.32 -2.05 5.60
C ARG A 82 11.79 -3.19 6.48
N ALA A 83 11.68 -2.95 7.78
CA ALA A 83 11.12 -3.92 8.72
C ALA A 83 9.65 -4.24 8.42
N TRP A 84 8.85 -3.23 8.09
CA TRP A 84 7.45 -3.41 7.72
C TRP A 84 7.29 -4.16 6.40
N ARG A 85 8.13 -3.88 5.40
CA ARG A 85 8.16 -4.62 4.15
C ARG A 85 8.42 -6.11 4.39
N LEU A 86 9.42 -6.45 5.19
CA LEU A 86 9.70 -7.85 5.56
C LEU A 86 8.51 -8.50 6.26
N ALA A 87 7.90 -7.80 7.22
CA ALA A 87 6.71 -8.29 7.94
C ALA A 87 5.47 -8.44 7.03
N SER A 88 5.39 -7.69 5.93
CA SER A 88 4.28 -7.76 4.96
C SER A 88 4.41 -8.92 3.99
N VAL A 89 5.65 -9.30 3.65
CA VAL A 89 5.95 -10.42 2.75
C VAL A 89 5.96 -11.75 3.51
N ALA A 90 6.39 -11.78 4.78
CA ALA A 90 6.52 -13.01 5.55
C ALA A 90 5.27 -13.93 5.57
N PRO A 91 4.03 -13.43 5.70
CA PRO A 91 2.83 -14.26 5.70
C PRO A 91 2.50 -14.89 4.35
N LEU A 92 3.13 -14.44 3.26
CA LEU A 92 2.89 -14.99 1.92
C LEU A 92 3.69 -16.26 1.66
N GLU A 93 4.67 -16.59 2.52
CA GLU A 93 5.59 -17.72 2.32
C GLU A 93 6.29 -17.67 0.94
N ALA A 94 6.42 -16.47 0.37
CA ALA A 94 7.09 -16.22 -0.90
C ALA A 94 8.60 -16.38 -0.75
N ALA A 95 9.27 -16.97 -1.74
CA ALA A 95 10.72 -16.92 -1.79
C ALA A 95 11.17 -15.48 -2.07
N SER A 96 12.37 -15.11 -1.62
CA SER A 96 12.90 -13.76 -1.86
C SER A 96 13.02 -13.43 -3.36
N THR A 97 13.19 -14.46 -4.21
CA THR A 97 13.22 -14.35 -5.68
C THR A 97 11.86 -14.02 -6.29
N ASP A 98 10.76 -14.27 -5.57
CA ASP A 98 9.40 -13.99 -6.05
C ASP A 98 8.99 -12.52 -5.84
N VAL A 99 9.74 -11.80 -4.99
CA VAL A 99 9.50 -10.40 -4.68
C VAL A 99 10.22 -9.51 -5.70
N LEU A 100 9.45 -9.00 -6.67
CA LEU A 100 9.96 -8.05 -7.65
C LEU A 100 9.88 -6.64 -7.09
N VAL A 101 11.04 -6.04 -6.82
CA VAL A 101 11.16 -4.64 -6.40
C VAL A 101 11.24 -3.74 -7.62
N GLN A 102 10.50 -2.64 -7.60
CA GLN A 102 10.45 -1.67 -8.69
C GLN A 102 10.75 -0.28 -8.16
N THR A 103 11.41 0.54 -8.98
CA THR A 103 11.51 1.98 -8.71
C THR A 103 10.12 2.58 -8.80
N TRP A 104 9.76 3.36 -7.79
CA TRP A 104 8.52 4.11 -7.77
C TRP A 104 8.83 5.52 -7.29
N ALA A 105 8.09 6.49 -7.83
CA ALA A 105 8.25 7.89 -7.49
C ALA A 105 6.86 8.46 -7.20
N ILE A 106 6.78 9.24 -6.14
CA ILE A 106 5.59 10.00 -5.78
C ILE A 106 6.00 11.45 -5.58
N GLN A 107 5.20 12.37 -6.11
CA GLN A 107 5.44 13.79 -5.95
C GLN A 107 5.33 14.18 -4.47
N GLY A 108 6.28 14.98 -3.99
CA GLY A 108 6.34 15.42 -2.59
C GLY A 108 7.09 14.47 -1.65
N ALA A 109 7.57 13.31 -2.12
CA ALA A 109 8.35 12.42 -1.27
C ALA A 109 9.70 13.04 -0.89
N HIS A 110 10.06 12.92 0.38
CA HIS A 110 11.37 13.33 0.86
C HIS A 110 12.48 12.42 0.31
N ALA A 111 13.50 13.01 -0.31
CA ALA A 111 14.62 12.29 -0.91
C ALA A 111 15.42 11.41 0.09
N GLN A 112 15.32 11.67 1.39
CA GLN A 112 16.01 10.93 2.45
C GLN A 112 15.40 9.55 2.71
N THR A 113 14.13 9.34 2.38
CA THR A 113 13.44 8.05 2.52
C THR A 113 12.75 7.74 1.20
N PRO A 114 13.46 7.11 0.25
CA PRO A 114 12.92 6.87 -1.07
C PRO A 114 11.69 5.95 -0.97
N PRO A 115 10.61 6.27 -1.70
CA PRO A 115 9.44 5.40 -1.75
C PRO A 115 9.79 4.09 -2.46
N GLU A 116 9.24 2.98 -1.97
CA GLU A 116 9.48 1.63 -2.49
C GLU A 116 8.21 1.05 -3.09
N ARG A 117 8.32 0.33 -4.21
CA ARG A 117 7.25 -0.52 -4.75
C ARG A 117 7.74 -1.95 -4.84
N ALA A 118 6.88 -2.89 -4.48
CA ALA A 118 7.13 -4.31 -4.70
C ALA A 118 5.88 -5.02 -5.19
N GLN A 119 6.08 -6.13 -5.88
CA GLN A 119 5.02 -7.03 -6.26
C GLN A 119 5.46 -8.48 -6.10
N VAL A 120 4.50 -9.35 -5.82
CA VAL A 120 4.66 -10.79 -5.71
C VAL A 120 3.53 -11.46 -6.47
N MET A 121 3.85 -12.50 -7.23
CA MET A 121 2.88 -13.40 -7.83
C MET A 121 3.35 -14.83 -7.58
N ILE A 122 2.67 -15.53 -6.69
CA ILE A 122 3.04 -16.90 -6.26
C ILE A 122 1.80 -17.78 -6.25
N GLY A 123 1.90 -18.98 -6.84
CA GLY A 123 0.81 -19.94 -6.89
C GLY A 123 -0.52 -19.30 -7.32
N THR A 124 -1.45 -19.16 -6.38
CA THR A 124 -2.80 -18.61 -6.59
C THR A 124 -2.98 -17.17 -6.14
N HIS A 125 -1.94 -16.48 -5.67
CA HIS A 125 -2.00 -15.14 -5.11
C HIS A 125 -1.16 -14.14 -5.92
N GLN A 126 -1.65 -12.90 -6.00
CA GLN A 126 -0.90 -11.76 -6.51
C GLN A 126 -1.09 -10.59 -5.55
N VAL A 127 0.00 -9.89 -5.25
CA VAL A 127 -0.01 -8.73 -4.37
C VAL A 127 0.92 -7.66 -4.91
N GLN A 128 0.50 -6.40 -4.80
CA GLN A 128 1.36 -5.23 -5.02
C GLN A 128 1.33 -4.32 -3.80
N TRP A 129 2.47 -3.72 -3.47
CA TRP A 129 2.61 -2.75 -2.38
C TRP A 129 3.40 -1.53 -2.83
N VAL A 130 3.11 -0.43 -2.17
CA VAL A 130 3.99 0.73 -2.09
C VAL A 130 4.21 1.14 -0.64
N TRP A 131 5.41 1.58 -0.30
CA TRP A 131 5.78 2.16 0.99
C TRP A 131 6.41 3.53 0.80
N PHE A 132 6.12 4.45 1.69
CA PHE A 132 6.68 5.80 1.67
C PHE A 132 6.58 6.44 3.06
N ALA A 133 7.31 7.53 3.27
CA ALA A 133 7.29 8.31 4.49
C ALA A 133 6.85 9.75 4.23
N ASP A 134 6.20 10.34 5.24
CA ASP A 134 5.89 11.76 5.32
C ASP A 134 5.99 12.22 6.79
N GLY A 135 6.85 13.21 7.04
CA GLY A 135 7.21 13.63 8.40
C GLY A 135 7.70 12.47 9.27
N ASN A 136 7.04 12.25 10.42
CA ASN A 136 7.33 11.15 11.36
C ASN A 136 6.41 9.93 11.17
N LYS A 137 5.76 9.81 10.00
CA LYS A 137 4.86 8.71 9.68
C LYS A 137 5.36 7.94 8.47
N ILE A 138 5.07 6.64 8.49
CA ILE A 138 5.29 5.74 7.36
C ILE A 138 3.96 5.16 6.94
N TYR A 139 3.84 4.91 5.65
CA TYR A 139 2.61 4.52 5.00
C TYR A 139 2.85 3.29 4.13
N GLN A 140 1.81 2.48 4.01
CA GLN A 140 1.76 1.35 3.10
C GLN A 140 0.44 1.40 2.37
N ALA A 141 0.47 1.29 1.05
CA ALA A 141 -0.72 0.99 0.27
C ALA A 141 -0.53 -0.36 -0.43
N ALA A 142 -1.53 -1.23 -0.39
CA ALA A 142 -1.42 -2.57 -0.98
C ALA A 142 -2.71 -3.00 -1.67
N VAL A 143 -2.56 -3.86 -2.69
CA VAL A 143 -3.65 -4.52 -3.39
C VAL A 143 -3.38 -6.01 -3.43
N TYR A 144 -4.27 -6.80 -2.84
CA TYR A 144 -4.22 -8.25 -2.80
C TYR A 144 -5.30 -8.82 -3.72
N GLY A 145 -4.98 -9.89 -4.43
CA GLY A 145 -5.94 -10.63 -5.24
C GLY A 145 -5.44 -12.03 -5.58
N LYS A 146 -6.20 -12.74 -6.40
CA LYS A 146 -5.80 -14.06 -6.92
C LYS A 146 -4.91 -13.87 -8.14
N ALA A 147 -4.02 -14.81 -8.40
CA ALA A 147 -3.13 -14.79 -9.57
C ALA A 147 -3.88 -14.73 -10.91
N LYS A 148 -5.15 -15.16 -10.94
CA LYS A 148 -6.02 -15.09 -12.13
C LYS A 148 -6.66 -13.71 -12.35
N ASP A 149 -6.59 -12.80 -11.37
CA ASP A 149 -7.26 -11.51 -11.40
C ASP A 149 -6.42 -10.51 -12.24
N LYS A 150 -6.57 -10.61 -13.57
CA LYS A 150 -5.82 -9.81 -14.55
C LYS A 150 -5.99 -8.29 -14.40
N GLY A 151 -7.02 -7.84 -13.69
CA GLY A 151 -7.28 -6.42 -13.42
C GLY A 151 -6.43 -5.84 -12.28
N LEU A 152 -5.73 -6.67 -11.50
CA LEU A 152 -4.96 -6.19 -10.34
C LEU A 152 -3.86 -5.18 -10.72
N PRO A 153 -3.01 -5.39 -11.75
CA PRO A 153 -1.98 -4.43 -12.11
C PRO A 153 -2.53 -3.03 -12.44
N GLU A 154 -3.64 -2.96 -13.18
CA GLU A 154 -4.28 -1.70 -13.56
C GLU A 154 -4.96 -1.02 -12.35
N ALA A 155 -5.63 -1.80 -11.50
CA ALA A 155 -6.24 -1.29 -10.29
C ALA A 155 -5.19 -0.78 -9.29
N ALA A 156 -4.06 -1.47 -9.16
CA ALA A 156 -2.93 -1.04 -8.33
C ALA A 156 -2.29 0.23 -8.86
N GLU A 157 -2.11 0.37 -10.18
CA GLU A 157 -1.59 1.59 -10.78
C GLU A 157 -2.50 2.80 -10.53
N THR A 158 -3.82 2.63 -10.73
CA THR A 158 -4.80 3.67 -10.44
C THR A 158 -4.81 4.05 -8.96
N TYR A 159 -4.69 3.06 -8.08
CA TYR A 159 -4.67 3.28 -6.64
C TYR A 159 -3.42 4.03 -6.19
N PHE A 160 -2.24 3.60 -6.62
CA PHE A 160 -0.96 4.19 -6.22
C PHE A 160 -0.74 5.58 -6.82
N SER A 161 -1.15 5.81 -8.08
CA SER A 161 -1.11 7.15 -8.70
C SER A 161 -2.08 8.15 -8.05
N GLY A 162 -3.11 7.65 -7.36
CA GLY A 162 -4.06 8.46 -6.60
C GLY A 162 -3.54 9.01 -5.28
N ILE A 163 -2.38 8.56 -4.80
CA ILE A 163 -1.78 9.01 -3.54
C ILE A 163 -1.16 10.40 -3.73
N LYS A 164 -1.54 11.34 -2.89
CA LYS A 164 -1.00 12.70 -2.84
C LYS A 164 -0.51 13.01 -1.44
N LEU A 165 0.77 13.36 -1.36
CA LEU A 165 1.38 13.88 -0.14
C LEU A 165 0.93 15.34 0.09
N PRO A 166 1.00 15.83 1.33
CA PRO A 166 0.57 17.19 1.70
C PRO A 166 1.33 18.30 0.98
#